data_AF-A0A060DJG1-F1
#
_entry.id   AF-A0A060DJG1-F1
#
_cell.length_a   1.000
_cell.length_b   1.000
_cell.length_c   1.000
_cell.angle_alpha   90.00
_cell.angle_beta   90.00
_cell.angle_gamma   90.00
#
_symmetry.space_group_name_H-M   'P 1'
#
loop_
_entity.id
_entity.type
_entity.pdbx_description
1 polymer ?
#
loop_
_entity_poly.entity_id
_entity_poly.type
_entity_poly.pdbx_seq_one_letter_code
_entity_poly.pdbx_strand_id
1 'polypeptide(L)'
;MSAIGIPSFERQERARQIAFRQSSSTFSAAAKRDGCHAGRRRPFLIPAEHWAENLYPGIRQQAAAYFGHHAIVWHRMRHHLLSSQICCLNVLMPFATRADALNDLLRPLLGPDIEVLPFPGEGPSGADWYVAFEWIGPDVLNEGSGAAKTRRRGANCTSADAAVRFRRGSRTETLLIEWKYTERYGQAPTPKSEPTRLAHYQNLAFAPDGPVRRVEGVNLRDLLHEPFYQFLRQQMLAFHTPRTGANDCERARVLHIAPSCNTAFQAVTAPALRGRGVAAVEVWKGMLAQPEDFVSATTAGVFGAFDAGRHPALREWRSYVGERYGSLLAETAA
;
A
#
# COMPACT_ATOMS: atom_id res chain seq x y z
N MET A 1 29.82 -27.61 -7.27
CA MET A 1 29.54 -26.50 -8.20
C MET A 1 28.52 -25.59 -7.54
N SER A 2 28.95 -24.46 -6.99
CA SER A 2 28.05 -23.49 -6.35
C SER A 2 27.15 -22.87 -7.41
N ALA A 3 25.85 -23.16 -7.36
CA ALA A 3 24.88 -22.42 -8.15
C ALA A 3 25.05 -20.94 -7.84
N ILE A 4 25.45 -20.15 -8.84
CA ILE A 4 25.48 -18.69 -8.75
C ILE A 4 24.03 -18.28 -8.53
N GLY A 5 23.64 -18.09 -7.26
CA GLY A 5 22.25 -17.88 -6.88
C GLY A 5 21.71 -16.59 -7.49
N ILE A 6 20.60 -16.71 -8.22
CA ILE A 6 19.87 -15.56 -8.77
C ILE A 6 19.64 -14.54 -7.64
N PRO A 7 20.04 -13.26 -7.79
CA PRO A 7 19.82 -12.26 -6.76
C PRO A 7 18.34 -12.11 -6.43
N SER A 8 17.97 -12.02 -5.14
CA SER A 8 16.58 -11.74 -4.75
C SER A 8 16.08 -10.43 -5.39
N PHE A 9 14.77 -10.32 -5.59
CA PHE A 9 14.14 -9.12 -6.14
C PHE A 9 14.61 -7.84 -5.44
N GLU A 10 14.60 -7.81 -4.10
CA GLU A 10 15.09 -6.67 -3.31
C GLU A 10 16.53 -6.26 -3.67
N ARG A 11 17.43 -7.23 -3.91
CA ARG A 11 18.83 -6.94 -4.28
C ARG A 11 18.94 -6.37 -5.69
N GLN A 12 18.19 -6.93 -6.64
CA GLN A 12 18.16 -6.42 -8.01
C GLN A 12 17.59 -5.00 -8.03
N GLU A 13 16.48 -4.79 -7.34
CA GLU A 13 15.80 -3.51 -7.30
C GLU A 13 16.65 -2.44 -6.60
N ARG A 14 17.35 -2.81 -5.52
CA ARG A 14 18.34 -1.92 -4.90
C ARG A 14 19.39 -1.45 -5.91
N ALA A 15 19.93 -2.35 -6.72
CA ALA A 15 20.94 -2.00 -7.72
C ALA A 15 20.36 -1.05 -8.79
N ARG A 16 19.15 -1.33 -9.29
CA ARG A 16 18.45 -0.44 -10.24
C ARG A 16 18.22 0.95 -9.65
N GLN A 17 17.73 1.05 -8.42
CA GLN A 17 17.47 2.33 -7.79
C GLN A 17 18.76 3.14 -7.53
N ILE A 18 19.86 2.47 -7.16
CA ILE A 18 21.17 3.12 -7.04
C ILE A 18 21.60 3.68 -8.39
N ALA A 19 21.52 2.88 -9.46
CA ALA A 19 21.87 3.31 -10.81
C ALA A 19 21.02 4.51 -11.26
N PHE A 20 19.69 4.42 -11.09
CA PHE A 20 18.76 5.52 -11.38
C PHE A 20 19.12 6.79 -10.62
N ARG A 21 19.40 6.70 -9.31
CA ARG A 21 19.82 7.88 -8.52
C ARG A 21 21.04 8.56 -9.13
N GLN A 22 22.03 7.80 -9.60
CA GLN A 22 23.27 8.36 -10.15
C GLN A 22 23.06 8.99 -11.53
N SER A 23 22.30 8.35 -12.42
CA SER A 23 22.10 8.84 -13.79
C SER A 23 21.04 9.93 -13.90
N SER A 24 20.02 9.91 -13.04
CA SER A 24 18.86 10.79 -13.15
C SER A 24 19.20 12.25 -12.87
N SER A 25 18.55 13.16 -13.61
CA SER A 25 18.54 14.60 -13.37
C SER A 25 17.61 15.01 -12.21
N THR A 26 16.77 14.10 -11.72
CA THR A 26 15.83 14.39 -10.63
C THR A 26 16.49 14.47 -9.26
N PHE A 27 17.77 14.10 -9.15
CA PHE A 27 18.57 14.18 -7.93
C PHE A 27 19.69 15.22 -8.08
N SER A 28 19.83 16.07 -7.07
CA SER A 28 20.94 17.00 -6.92
C SER A 28 22.26 16.26 -6.71
N ALA A 29 23.39 16.92 -6.98
CA ALA A 29 24.71 16.36 -6.69
C ALA A 29 24.87 15.96 -5.22
N ALA A 30 24.22 16.69 -4.30
CA ALA A 30 24.25 16.37 -2.88
C ALA A 30 23.44 15.10 -2.55
N ALA A 31 22.26 14.93 -3.16
CA ALA A 31 21.41 13.75 -2.97
C ALA A 31 21.96 12.47 -3.62
N LYS A 32 22.83 12.60 -4.63
CA LYS A 32 23.53 11.47 -5.25
C LYS A 32 24.60 10.82 -4.37
N ARG A 33 25.03 11.50 -3.30
CA ARG A 33 25.97 10.96 -2.31
C ARG A 33 25.32 9.83 -1.50
N ASP A 34 26.16 9.04 -0.84
CA ASP A 34 25.69 7.98 0.06
C ASP A 34 25.21 8.56 1.39
N GLY A 35 24.01 8.16 1.79
CA GLY A 35 23.46 8.42 3.11
C GLY A 35 24.10 7.55 4.19
N CYS A 36 23.84 7.89 5.45
CA CYS A 36 24.39 7.20 6.61
C CYS A 36 23.29 6.56 7.45
N HIS A 37 23.56 5.35 7.94
CA HIS A 37 22.72 4.70 8.95
C HIS A 37 23.61 3.99 9.97
N ALA A 38 23.37 4.26 11.27
CA ALA A 38 24.17 3.73 12.37
C ALA A 38 25.69 3.92 12.16
N GLY A 39 26.10 5.13 11.76
CA GLY A 39 27.51 5.48 11.54
C GLY A 39 28.15 4.92 10.26
N ARG A 40 27.41 4.15 9.45
CA ARG A 40 27.95 3.55 8.21
C ARG A 40 27.31 4.15 6.97
N ARG A 41 28.14 4.48 5.96
CA ARG A 41 27.66 4.91 4.64
C ARG A 41 26.98 3.76 3.90
N ARG A 42 25.92 4.09 3.17
CA ARG A 42 25.08 3.14 2.43
C ARG A 42 24.70 3.73 1.07
N PRO A 43 25.01 3.05 -0.05
CA PRO A 43 24.71 3.58 -1.39
C PRO A 43 23.22 3.59 -1.71
N PHE A 44 22.42 2.80 -1.01
CA PHE A 44 20.97 2.74 -1.17
C PHE A 44 20.20 3.70 -0.26
N LEU A 45 20.91 4.55 0.48
CA LEU A 45 20.33 5.63 1.27
C LEU A 45 20.70 6.97 0.63
N ILE A 46 19.73 7.87 0.49
CA ILE A 46 19.95 9.28 0.21
C ILE A 46 20.37 9.95 1.54
N PRO A 47 21.23 10.99 1.52
CA PRO A 47 21.49 11.80 2.72
C PRO A 47 20.16 12.29 3.33
N ALA A 48 20.02 12.20 4.65
CA ALA A 48 18.73 12.31 5.32
C ALA A 48 18.08 13.69 5.10
N GLU A 49 18.89 14.74 4.99
CA GLU A 49 18.48 16.11 4.69
C GLU A 49 17.92 16.29 3.27
N HIS A 50 18.28 15.40 2.33
CA HIS A 50 17.82 15.39 0.94
C HIS A 50 16.73 14.35 0.66
N TRP A 51 16.10 13.77 1.70
CA TRP A 51 15.16 12.67 1.54
C TRP A 51 13.99 12.97 0.60
N ALA A 52 13.54 14.24 0.52
CA ALA A 52 12.43 14.65 -0.34
C ALA A 52 12.75 14.46 -1.82
N GLU A 53 14.03 14.39 -2.19
CA GLU A 53 14.44 14.09 -3.56
C GLU A 53 14.16 12.63 -3.96
N ASN A 54 13.87 11.77 -2.97
CA ASN A 54 13.34 10.42 -3.21
C ASN A 54 11.92 10.44 -3.81
N LEU A 55 11.19 11.56 -3.72
CA LEU A 55 9.91 11.73 -4.40
C LEU A 55 10.12 12.19 -5.85
N TYR A 56 9.21 11.77 -6.73
CA TYR A 56 9.05 12.32 -8.08
C TYR A 56 8.94 13.86 -7.99
N PRO A 57 9.74 14.63 -8.75
CA PRO A 57 9.73 16.09 -8.66
C PRO A 57 8.33 16.71 -8.73
N GLY A 58 7.47 16.21 -9.63
CA GLY A 58 6.13 16.75 -9.84
C GLY A 58 5.16 16.60 -8.66
N ILE A 59 5.49 15.82 -7.63
CA ILE A 59 4.64 15.66 -6.43
C ILE A 59 5.30 16.15 -5.14
N ARG A 60 6.56 16.63 -5.15
CA ARG A 60 7.28 16.96 -3.90
C ARG A 60 6.54 17.95 -3.00
N GLN A 61 6.11 19.07 -3.60
CA GLN A 61 5.36 20.11 -2.88
C GLN A 61 3.97 19.61 -2.48
N GLN A 62 3.26 18.93 -3.39
CA GLN A 62 1.94 18.36 -3.15
C GLN A 62 1.95 17.34 -2.00
N ALA A 63 2.93 16.43 -1.99
CA ALA A 63 3.10 15.43 -0.95
C ALA A 63 3.40 16.06 0.41
N ALA A 64 4.31 17.04 0.44
CA ALA A 64 4.63 17.77 1.66
C ALA A 64 3.41 18.51 2.23
N ALA A 65 2.66 19.21 1.37
CA ALA A 65 1.44 19.93 1.76
C ALA A 65 0.36 18.96 2.28
N TYR A 66 0.11 17.88 1.57
CA TYR A 66 -0.89 16.87 1.95
C TYR A 66 -0.52 16.17 3.27
N PHE A 67 0.74 15.75 3.43
CA PHE A 67 1.20 15.12 4.68
C PHE A 67 1.18 16.09 5.86
N GLY A 68 1.49 17.37 5.63
CA GLY A 68 1.37 18.42 6.64
C GLY A 68 -0.07 18.65 7.07
N HIS A 69 -1.00 18.78 6.11
CA HIS A 69 -2.42 19.01 6.36
C HIS A 69 -3.06 17.88 7.18
N HIS A 70 -2.76 16.62 6.82
CA HIS A 70 -3.33 15.44 7.49
C HIS A 70 -2.47 14.91 8.65
N ALA A 71 -1.41 15.63 9.03
CA ALA A 71 -0.45 15.24 10.07
C ALA A 71 0.12 13.82 9.89
N ILE A 72 0.26 13.35 8.64
CA ILE A 72 0.70 12.00 8.29
C ILE A 72 2.17 11.80 8.70
N VAL A 73 2.45 10.67 9.33
CA VAL A 73 3.82 10.31 9.71
C VAL A 73 4.57 9.79 8.50
N TRP A 74 5.65 10.48 8.14
CA TRP A 74 6.63 9.93 7.23
C TRP A 74 7.38 8.77 7.86
N HIS A 75 7.56 7.68 7.11
CA HIS A 75 8.34 6.53 7.56
C HIS A 75 9.78 6.91 7.93
N ARG A 76 10.31 6.29 8.98
CA ARG A 76 11.68 6.53 9.48
C ARG A 76 12.74 6.38 8.39
N MET A 77 12.54 5.40 7.50
CA MET A 77 13.45 5.08 6.39
C MET A 77 12.99 5.66 5.04
N ARG A 78 12.26 6.78 5.02
CA ARG A 78 11.84 7.47 3.77
C ARG A 78 12.98 7.88 2.85
N HIS A 79 14.20 8.04 3.37
CA HIS A 79 15.41 8.32 2.59
C HIS A 79 16.05 7.05 1.99
N HIS A 80 15.50 5.87 2.28
CA HIS A 80 15.90 4.63 1.62
C HIS A 80 15.27 4.56 0.23
N LEU A 81 16.07 4.21 -0.77
CA LEU A 81 15.62 4.11 -2.16
C LEU A 81 14.54 3.03 -2.42
N LEU A 82 14.32 2.14 -1.45
CA LEU A 82 13.31 1.09 -1.47
C LEU A 82 12.15 1.37 -0.50
N SER A 83 11.99 2.61 -0.06
CA SER A 83 10.88 2.99 0.80
C SER A 83 9.55 2.76 0.08
N SER A 84 8.72 1.85 0.60
CA SER A 84 7.41 1.54 0.04
C SER A 84 6.45 2.72 0.10
N GLN A 85 6.44 3.50 1.19
CA GLN A 85 5.66 4.76 1.28
C GLN A 85 6.03 5.73 0.16
N ILE A 86 7.34 5.92 -0.12
CA ILE A 86 7.77 6.80 -1.21
C ILE A 86 7.39 6.21 -2.58
N CYS A 87 7.54 4.90 -2.78
CA CYS A 87 7.16 4.23 -4.02
C CYS A 87 5.65 4.39 -4.28
N CYS A 88 4.82 4.11 -3.28
CA CYS A 88 3.36 4.29 -3.29
C CYS A 88 2.99 5.73 -3.72
N LEU A 89 3.58 6.75 -3.08
CA LEU A 89 3.33 8.15 -3.43
C LEU A 89 3.77 8.49 -4.85
N ASN A 90 4.96 8.05 -5.27
CA ASN A 90 5.47 8.31 -6.62
C ASN A 90 4.59 7.71 -7.71
N VAL A 91 3.89 6.60 -7.41
CA VAL A 91 2.99 5.95 -8.35
C VAL A 91 1.57 6.54 -8.30
N LEU A 92 1.01 6.74 -7.11
CA LEU A 92 -0.42 7.05 -6.95
C LEU A 92 -0.74 8.54 -6.83
N MET A 93 0.14 9.36 -6.25
CA MET A 93 -0.17 10.78 -5.99
C MET A 93 -0.48 11.62 -7.25
N PRO A 94 0.11 11.34 -8.44
CA PRO A 94 -0.28 12.02 -9.67
C PRO A 94 -1.75 11.83 -10.06
N PHE A 95 -2.44 10.80 -9.55
CA PHE A 95 -3.87 10.60 -9.78
C PHE A 95 -4.75 11.35 -8.76
N ALA A 96 -4.18 11.86 -7.68
CA ALA A 96 -4.93 12.39 -6.54
C ALA A 96 -5.79 13.62 -6.86
N THR A 97 -5.54 14.30 -7.97
CA THR A 97 -6.31 15.47 -8.44
C THR A 97 -6.84 15.29 -9.86
N ARG A 98 -6.91 14.04 -10.35
CA ARG A 98 -7.23 13.73 -11.76
C ARG A 98 -8.24 12.58 -11.86
N ALA A 99 -9.53 12.90 -11.70
CA ALA A 99 -10.62 11.93 -11.74
C ALA A 99 -10.60 11.05 -12.99
N ASP A 100 -10.46 11.65 -14.18
CA ASP A 100 -10.49 10.92 -15.47
C ASP A 100 -9.36 9.91 -15.59
N ALA A 101 -8.15 10.31 -15.19
CA ALA A 101 -6.99 9.42 -15.18
C ALA A 101 -7.15 8.28 -14.17
N LEU A 102 -7.72 8.55 -12.99
CA LEU A 102 -7.96 7.54 -11.98
C LEU A 102 -9.09 6.57 -12.41
N ASN A 103 -10.12 7.07 -13.10
CA ASN A 103 -11.15 6.24 -13.73
C ASN A 103 -10.53 5.29 -14.76
N ASP A 104 -9.74 5.82 -15.71
CA ASP A 104 -9.07 5.00 -16.72
C ASP A 104 -8.11 3.97 -16.11
N LEU A 105 -7.46 4.30 -14.98
CA LEU A 105 -6.59 3.38 -14.24
C LEU A 105 -7.38 2.23 -13.58
N LEU A 106 -8.53 2.53 -12.97
CA LEU A 106 -9.26 1.56 -12.13
C LEU A 106 -10.30 0.72 -12.90
N ARG A 107 -10.82 1.22 -14.02
CA ARG A 107 -11.83 0.51 -14.83
C ARG A 107 -11.40 -0.88 -15.31
N PRO A 108 -10.14 -1.14 -15.71
CA PRO A 108 -9.70 -2.49 -16.03
C PRO A 108 -9.84 -3.48 -14.87
N LEU A 109 -9.74 -3.01 -13.62
CA LEU A 109 -9.81 -3.84 -12.42
C LEU A 109 -11.23 -3.98 -11.88
N LEU A 110 -11.98 -2.87 -11.90
CA LEU A 110 -13.27 -2.77 -11.25
C LEU A 110 -14.44 -2.90 -12.24
N GLY A 111 -14.20 -2.80 -13.54
CA GLY A 111 -15.24 -2.75 -14.57
C GLY A 111 -15.49 -1.31 -15.08
N PRO A 112 -16.09 -1.18 -16.28
CA PRO A 112 -16.20 0.10 -16.98
C PRO A 112 -17.22 1.08 -16.38
N ASP A 113 -18.13 0.58 -15.54
CA ASP A 113 -19.29 1.26 -14.96
C ASP A 113 -18.98 2.06 -13.68
N ILE A 114 -17.69 2.24 -13.36
CA ILE A 114 -17.29 3.05 -12.22
C ILE A 114 -17.11 4.53 -12.57
N GLU A 115 -17.41 5.37 -11.58
CA GLU A 115 -17.15 6.81 -11.57
C GLU A 115 -16.44 7.18 -10.27
N VAL A 116 -15.16 7.52 -10.34
CA VAL A 116 -14.37 8.03 -9.21
C VAL A 116 -14.98 9.33 -8.67
N LEU A 117 -15.07 9.43 -7.34
CA LEU A 117 -15.61 10.57 -6.62
C LEU A 117 -14.54 11.27 -5.80
N PRO A 118 -14.66 12.59 -5.54
CA PRO A 118 -13.86 13.24 -4.52
C PRO A 118 -14.03 12.52 -3.17
N PHE A 119 -12.92 12.38 -2.48
CA PHE A 119 -12.83 11.82 -1.15
C PHE A 119 -13.03 12.97 -0.14
N PRO A 120 -14.13 12.96 0.65
CA PRO A 120 -14.49 14.09 1.50
C PRO A 120 -13.38 14.48 2.48
N GLY A 121 -13.06 15.77 2.53
CA GLY A 121 -12.09 16.33 3.48
C GLY A 121 -10.62 16.03 3.19
N GLU A 122 -10.28 15.40 2.05
CA GLU A 122 -8.90 15.02 1.76
C GLU A 122 -8.09 16.14 1.07
N GLY A 123 -8.74 17.02 0.30
CA GLY A 123 -8.05 18.06 -0.45
C GLY A 123 -7.61 19.24 0.42
N PRO A 124 -6.34 19.67 0.33
CA PRO A 124 -5.89 20.90 0.98
C PRO A 124 -6.76 22.08 0.58
N SER A 125 -7.16 22.90 1.57
CA SER A 125 -8.03 24.06 1.37
C SER A 125 -9.40 23.75 0.73
N GLY A 126 -9.89 22.51 0.86
CA GLY A 126 -11.21 22.11 0.36
C GLY A 126 -11.25 21.80 -1.14
N ALA A 127 -10.10 21.67 -1.81
CA ALA A 127 -10.05 21.25 -3.21
C ALA A 127 -10.55 19.81 -3.40
N ASP A 128 -10.98 19.48 -4.62
CA ASP A 128 -11.28 18.09 -4.96
C ASP A 128 -10.02 17.23 -4.91
N TRP A 129 -10.16 16.06 -4.29
CA TRP A 129 -9.07 15.12 -4.07
C TRP A 129 -9.59 13.68 -4.12
N TYR A 130 -8.95 12.82 -4.89
CA TYR A 130 -9.51 11.51 -5.28
C TYR A 130 -8.78 10.31 -4.69
N VAL A 131 -7.57 10.51 -4.12
CA VAL A 131 -6.76 9.45 -3.51
C VAL A 131 -6.34 9.86 -2.11
N ALA A 132 -7.03 9.39 -1.09
CA ALA A 132 -6.59 9.57 0.29
C ALA A 132 -5.31 8.75 0.53
N PHE A 133 -4.30 9.30 1.21
CA PHE A 133 -3.11 8.54 1.61
C PHE A 133 -3.11 8.30 3.11
N GLU A 134 -2.59 7.13 3.50
CA GLU A 134 -2.48 6.70 4.89
C GLU A 134 -3.85 6.82 5.61
N TRP A 135 -4.91 6.41 4.92
CA TRP A 135 -6.28 6.64 5.35
C TRP A 135 -6.65 5.66 6.48
N ILE A 136 -7.05 6.21 7.62
CA ILE A 136 -7.37 5.43 8.83
C ILE A 136 -8.87 5.17 9.00
N GLY A 137 -9.73 5.93 8.30
CA GLY A 137 -11.18 5.81 8.43
C GLY A 137 -11.75 5.99 9.84
N PRO A 138 -13.03 5.64 10.04
CA PRO A 138 -13.65 5.63 11.37
C PRO A 138 -12.91 4.65 12.32
N ASP A 139 -13.00 4.86 13.63
CA ASP A 139 -12.33 3.99 14.62
C ASP A 139 -13.10 2.69 14.87
N VAL A 140 -13.34 1.93 13.81
CA VAL A 140 -14.08 0.66 13.86
C VAL A 140 -13.28 -0.50 14.45
N LEU A 141 -11.96 -0.32 14.63
CA LEU A 141 -11.06 -1.31 15.19
C LEU A 141 -10.70 -1.03 16.67
N ASN A 142 -11.29 0.01 17.26
CA ASN A 142 -11.06 0.45 18.65
C ASN A 142 -9.60 0.79 18.97
N GLU A 143 -8.83 1.24 17.98
CA GLU A 143 -7.40 1.51 18.11
C GLU A 143 -7.10 2.89 18.71
N GLY A 144 -8.11 3.76 18.80
CA GLY A 144 -8.07 5.05 19.49
C GLY A 144 -8.57 5.02 20.93
N SER A 145 -9.06 3.89 21.43
CA SER A 145 -9.56 3.79 22.80
C SER A 145 -8.41 3.71 23.84
N GLY A 146 -8.47 4.58 24.86
CA GLY A 146 -7.54 4.63 26.00
C GLY A 146 -6.90 6.00 26.27
N ALA A 147 -6.51 6.27 27.53
CA ALA A 147 -6.16 7.59 28.07
C ALA A 147 -4.94 8.31 27.42
N ALA A 148 -4.27 7.72 26.44
CA ALA A 148 -3.06 8.26 25.81
C ALA A 148 -2.90 7.94 24.31
N LYS A 149 -3.93 7.44 23.61
CA LYS A 149 -3.79 6.99 22.20
C LYS A 149 -4.58 7.87 21.23
N THR A 150 -3.91 8.86 20.64
CA THR A 150 -4.42 9.55 19.45
C THR A 150 -4.07 8.74 18.20
N ARG A 151 -5.08 8.30 17.43
CA ARG A 151 -4.87 7.66 16.13
C ARG A 151 -4.17 8.65 15.19
N ARG A 152 -3.18 8.19 14.45
CA ARG A 152 -2.40 9.03 13.53
C ARG A 152 -2.17 8.29 12.22
N ARG A 153 -2.40 8.95 11.09
CA ARG A 153 -2.10 8.39 9.77
C ARG A 153 -0.61 8.02 9.67
N GLY A 154 -0.32 6.81 9.20
CA GLY A 154 1.04 6.26 9.11
C GLY A 154 1.71 5.88 10.45
N ALA A 155 0.99 5.88 11.58
CA ALA A 155 1.54 5.44 12.87
C ALA A 155 0.48 4.97 13.89
N ASN A 156 0.85 4.01 14.74
CA ASN A 156 0.08 3.59 15.93
C ASN A 156 -1.33 3.02 15.70
N CYS A 157 -1.83 3.00 14.47
CA CYS A 157 -3.12 2.42 14.10
C CYS A 157 -3.09 1.86 12.68
N THR A 158 -4.15 1.16 12.31
CA THR A 158 -4.37 0.65 10.96
C THR A 158 -4.67 1.81 10.02
N SER A 159 -3.97 1.81 8.90
CA SER A 159 -3.92 2.86 7.89
C SER A 159 -3.82 2.15 6.54
N ALA A 160 -4.75 2.38 5.62
CA ALA A 160 -4.61 1.96 4.24
C ALA A 160 -3.57 2.86 3.56
N ASP A 161 -2.63 2.28 2.80
CA ASP A 161 -1.57 3.07 2.13
C ASP A 161 -2.19 4.16 1.24
N ALA A 162 -3.29 3.81 0.56
CA ALA A 162 -4.18 4.77 -0.07
C ALA A 162 -5.65 4.33 0.00
N ALA A 163 -6.59 5.23 -0.27
CA ALA A 163 -8.00 4.91 -0.45
C ALA A 163 -8.64 5.75 -1.56
N VAL A 164 -9.55 5.14 -2.31
CA VAL A 164 -10.31 5.79 -3.39
C VAL A 164 -11.80 5.59 -3.17
N ARG A 165 -12.59 6.61 -3.46
CA ARG A 165 -14.05 6.52 -3.45
C ARG A 165 -14.55 6.50 -4.89
N PHE A 166 -15.53 5.65 -5.17
CA PHE A 166 -16.16 5.59 -6.49
C PHE A 166 -17.62 5.21 -6.38
N ARG A 167 -18.40 5.55 -7.42
CA ARG A 167 -19.78 5.15 -7.60
C ARG A 167 -19.85 3.99 -8.57
N ARG A 168 -20.77 3.05 -8.29
CA ARG A 168 -21.20 1.98 -9.19
C ARG A 168 -22.73 1.91 -9.17
N GLY A 169 -23.37 2.30 -10.27
CA GLY A 169 -24.82 2.51 -10.28
C GLY A 169 -25.23 3.55 -9.24
N SER A 170 -26.12 3.21 -8.32
CA SER A 170 -26.50 4.08 -7.20
C SER A 170 -25.59 3.94 -5.97
N ARG A 171 -24.69 2.96 -5.95
CA ARG A 171 -23.91 2.60 -4.76
C ARG A 171 -22.59 3.34 -4.70
N THR A 172 -22.27 3.92 -3.55
CA THR A 172 -20.94 4.46 -3.27
C THR A 172 -20.07 3.41 -2.59
N GLU A 173 -18.89 3.15 -3.17
CA GLU A 173 -17.91 2.20 -2.64
C GLU A 173 -16.59 2.89 -2.27
N THR A 174 -15.89 2.34 -1.28
CA THR A 174 -14.52 2.73 -0.92
C THR A 174 -13.55 1.58 -1.23
N LEU A 175 -12.49 1.86 -1.95
CA LEU A 175 -11.40 0.94 -2.21
C LEU A 175 -10.21 1.29 -1.30
N LEU A 176 -9.88 0.41 -0.34
CA LEU A 176 -8.67 0.53 0.46
C LEU A 176 -7.52 -0.12 -0.27
N ILE A 177 -6.47 0.62 -0.55
CA ILE A 177 -5.30 0.15 -1.29
C ILE A 177 -4.19 -0.19 -0.29
N GLU A 178 -3.75 -1.44 -0.31
CA GLU A 178 -2.56 -1.92 0.39
C GLU A 178 -1.45 -2.15 -0.65
N TRP A 179 -0.39 -1.36 -0.56
CA TRP A 179 0.72 -1.32 -1.50
C TRP A 179 1.91 -2.14 -1.01
N LYS A 180 2.47 -2.95 -1.90
CA LYS A 180 3.75 -3.63 -1.70
C LYS A 180 4.76 -3.17 -2.73
N TYR A 181 6.02 -3.23 -2.32
CA TYR A 181 7.19 -3.01 -3.14
C TYR A 181 8.15 -4.18 -2.98
N THR A 182 9.13 -4.10 -2.07
CA THR A 182 10.18 -5.13 -1.89
C THR A 182 10.05 -5.90 -0.58
N GLU A 183 8.89 -5.89 0.07
CA GLU A 183 8.67 -6.55 1.35
C GLU A 183 8.95 -8.05 1.28
N ARG A 184 9.52 -8.57 2.36
CA ARG A 184 9.70 -9.99 2.62
C ARG A 184 9.35 -10.26 4.07
N TYR A 185 8.51 -11.26 4.29
CA TYR A 185 8.07 -11.65 5.63
C TYR A 185 8.64 -13.01 6.04
N GLY A 186 8.33 -13.45 7.26
CA GLY A 186 8.78 -14.72 7.83
C GLY A 186 9.20 -14.63 9.29
N GLN A 187 9.31 -13.41 9.84
CA GLN A 187 9.50 -13.21 11.28
C GLN A 187 8.22 -13.52 12.04
N ALA A 188 8.36 -14.10 13.23
CA ALA A 188 7.24 -14.31 14.14
C ALA A 188 6.69 -12.95 14.64
N PRO A 189 5.40 -12.87 15.01
CA PRO A 189 4.80 -11.67 15.57
C PRO A 189 5.53 -11.26 16.86
N THR A 190 5.64 -9.96 17.11
CA THR A 190 6.24 -9.46 18.36
C THR A 190 5.35 -9.81 19.56
N PRO A 191 5.80 -10.68 20.51
CA PRO A 191 4.94 -11.19 21.58
C PRO A 191 4.35 -10.08 22.47
N LYS A 192 5.12 -9.01 22.71
CA LYS A 192 4.69 -7.88 23.55
C LYS A 192 3.41 -7.20 23.07
N SER A 193 3.17 -7.18 21.76
CA SER A 193 1.99 -6.52 21.17
C SER A 193 0.78 -7.44 21.00
N GLU A 194 0.97 -8.75 21.19
CA GLU A 194 -0.06 -9.75 20.90
C GLU A 194 -1.32 -9.58 21.76
N PRO A 195 -1.26 -9.43 23.11
CA PRO A 195 -2.47 -9.33 23.92
C PRO A 195 -3.36 -8.14 23.52
N THR A 196 -2.75 -6.99 23.21
CA THR A 196 -3.47 -5.81 22.73
C THR A 196 -4.16 -6.06 21.39
N ARG A 197 -3.48 -6.74 20.45
CA ARG A 197 -4.05 -7.08 19.13
C ARG A 197 -5.22 -8.07 19.27
N LEU A 198 -5.07 -9.09 20.10
CA LEU A 198 -6.14 -10.04 20.37
C LEU A 198 -7.36 -9.33 20.97
N ALA A 199 -7.16 -8.47 21.96
CA ALA A 199 -8.24 -7.70 22.59
C ALA A 199 -8.99 -6.80 21.58
N HIS A 200 -8.28 -6.15 20.65
CA HIS A 200 -8.91 -5.31 19.64
C HIS A 200 -9.72 -6.13 18.62
N TYR A 201 -9.22 -7.28 18.18
CA TYR A 201 -9.74 -7.95 16.97
C TYR A 201 -10.60 -9.18 17.23
N GLN A 202 -10.57 -9.78 18.43
CA GLN A 202 -11.25 -11.05 18.73
C GLN A 202 -12.75 -11.05 18.42
N ASN A 203 -13.42 -9.91 18.62
CA ASN A 203 -14.86 -9.77 18.38
C ASN A 203 -15.19 -9.17 16.99
N LEU A 204 -14.18 -8.86 16.18
CA LEU A 204 -14.34 -8.16 14.90
C LEU A 204 -13.85 -8.98 13.69
N ALA A 205 -13.02 -10.00 13.92
CA ALA A 205 -12.32 -10.71 12.86
C ALA A 205 -13.18 -11.76 12.14
N PHE A 206 -13.97 -12.52 12.89
CA PHE A 206 -14.63 -13.72 12.36
C PHE A 206 -16.12 -13.54 12.12
N ALA A 207 -16.62 -14.18 11.07
CA ALA A 207 -18.04 -14.23 10.73
C ALA A 207 -18.89 -14.78 11.90
N PRO A 208 -20.13 -14.26 12.08
CA PRO A 208 -20.81 -13.28 11.22
C PRO A 208 -20.38 -11.82 11.46
N ASP A 209 -19.72 -11.52 12.58
CA ASP A 209 -19.38 -10.14 12.98
C ASP A 209 -18.10 -9.61 12.32
N GLY A 210 -17.47 -10.40 11.45
CA GLY A 210 -16.23 -10.06 10.78
C GLY A 210 -16.09 -10.70 9.40
N PRO A 211 -15.06 -10.30 8.63
CA PRO A 211 -14.90 -10.72 7.25
C PRO A 211 -14.35 -12.14 7.07
N VAL A 212 -13.77 -12.75 8.12
CA VAL A 212 -13.06 -14.02 8.01
C VAL A 212 -13.96 -15.19 8.41
N ARG A 213 -14.06 -16.22 7.59
CA ARG A 213 -14.76 -17.47 7.95
C ARG A 213 -13.99 -18.19 9.06
N ARG A 214 -14.72 -18.92 9.90
CA ARG A 214 -14.08 -19.85 10.84
C ARG A 214 -13.50 -21.02 10.04
N VAL A 215 -12.20 -21.22 10.18
CA VAL A 215 -11.46 -22.33 9.54
C VAL A 215 -10.97 -23.25 10.64
N GLU A 216 -11.26 -24.53 10.53
CA GLU A 216 -10.83 -25.53 11.52
C GLU A 216 -9.30 -25.52 11.68
N GLY A 217 -8.84 -25.49 12.93
CA GLY A 217 -7.42 -25.44 13.28
C GLY A 217 -6.75 -24.09 13.06
N VAL A 218 -7.51 -23.02 12.79
CA VAL A 218 -6.98 -21.66 12.67
C VAL A 218 -7.69 -20.73 13.66
N ASN A 219 -6.92 -20.03 14.48
CA ASN A 219 -7.41 -19.04 15.43
C ASN A 219 -6.82 -17.64 15.14
N LEU A 220 -7.28 -16.61 15.85
CA LEU A 220 -6.85 -15.23 15.62
C LEU A 220 -5.33 -15.03 15.75
N ARG A 221 -4.68 -15.74 16.67
CA ARG A 221 -3.22 -15.63 16.89
C ARG A 221 -2.46 -16.05 15.64
N ASP A 222 -2.92 -17.06 14.93
CA ASP A 222 -2.29 -17.54 13.69
C ASP A 222 -2.29 -16.46 12.59
N LEU A 223 -3.29 -15.57 12.61
CA LEU A 223 -3.43 -14.46 11.68
C LEU A 223 -2.56 -13.24 12.03
N LEU A 224 -1.83 -13.27 13.15
CA LEU A 224 -0.94 -12.16 13.55
C LEU A 224 0.43 -12.20 12.86
N HIS A 225 0.69 -13.22 12.03
CA HIS A 225 1.89 -13.32 11.18
C HIS A 225 1.72 -12.49 9.90
N GLU A 226 2.75 -11.72 9.52
CA GLU A 226 2.73 -10.99 8.25
C GLU A 226 2.92 -11.92 7.04
N PRO A 227 2.19 -11.76 5.93
CA PRO A 227 1.31 -10.62 5.60
C PRO A 227 -0.16 -10.75 6.07
N PHE A 228 -0.55 -11.88 6.66
CA PHE A 228 -1.94 -12.11 7.08
C PHE A 228 -2.42 -11.07 8.10
N TYR A 229 -1.53 -10.56 8.95
CA TYR A 229 -1.86 -9.52 9.91
C TYR A 229 -2.22 -8.18 9.24
N GLN A 230 -1.49 -7.78 8.20
CA GLN A 230 -1.88 -6.63 7.38
C GLN A 230 -3.22 -6.87 6.69
N PHE A 231 -3.40 -8.02 6.04
CA PHE A 231 -4.65 -8.33 5.36
C PHE A 231 -5.85 -8.33 6.31
N LEU A 232 -5.71 -8.93 7.49
CA LEU A 232 -6.75 -8.98 8.51
C LEU A 232 -7.22 -7.59 8.91
N ARG A 233 -6.28 -6.68 9.21
CA ARG A 233 -6.60 -5.33 9.67
C ARG A 233 -7.27 -4.50 8.58
N GLN A 234 -6.75 -4.55 7.35
CA GLN A 234 -7.37 -3.83 6.23
C GLN A 234 -8.75 -4.39 5.89
N GLN A 235 -8.93 -5.71 5.92
CA GLN A 235 -10.22 -6.31 5.62
C GLN A 235 -11.24 -6.03 6.72
N MET A 236 -10.86 -6.03 8.01
CA MET A 236 -11.76 -5.62 9.09
C MET A 236 -12.13 -4.14 8.96
N LEU A 237 -11.17 -3.26 8.63
CA LEU A 237 -11.45 -1.84 8.37
C LEU A 237 -12.45 -1.68 7.22
N ALA A 238 -12.23 -2.35 6.08
CA ALA A 238 -13.16 -2.35 4.96
C ALA A 238 -14.54 -2.90 5.34
N PHE A 239 -14.58 -4.05 6.01
CA PHE A 239 -15.83 -4.69 6.41
C PHE A 239 -16.67 -3.77 7.30
N HIS A 240 -16.06 -3.16 8.33
CA HIS A 240 -16.80 -2.36 9.32
C HIS A 240 -17.08 -0.93 8.90
N THR A 241 -16.30 -0.34 7.98
CA THR A 241 -16.47 1.07 7.56
C THR A 241 -17.91 1.39 7.11
N PRO A 242 -18.55 0.63 6.20
CA PRO A 242 -19.91 0.93 5.74
C PRO A 242 -20.96 0.99 6.86
N ARG A 243 -20.76 0.28 7.97
CA ARG A 243 -21.69 0.25 9.11
C ARG A 243 -21.74 1.57 9.87
N THR A 244 -20.78 2.46 9.63
CA THR A 244 -20.71 3.77 10.29
C THR A 244 -21.37 4.88 9.47
N GLY A 245 -21.70 4.63 8.19
CA GLY A 245 -22.16 5.66 7.26
C GLY A 245 -21.07 6.67 6.85
N ALA A 246 -19.81 6.47 7.25
CA ALA A 246 -18.72 7.40 6.93
C ALA A 246 -18.55 7.56 5.42
N ASN A 247 -18.50 8.81 4.95
CA ASN A 247 -18.32 9.19 3.54
C ASN A 247 -19.34 8.56 2.57
N ASP A 248 -20.57 8.31 3.06
CA ASP A 248 -21.63 7.61 2.32
C ASP A 248 -21.20 6.23 1.82
N CYS A 249 -20.25 5.59 2.50
CA CYS A 249 -19.70 4.31 2.08
C CYS A 249 -20.72 3.19 2.29
N GLU A 250 -21.20 2.58 1.21
CA GLU A 250 -22.15 1.45 1.25
C GLU A 250 -21.45 0.09 1.07
N ARG A 251 -20.25 0.07 0.48
CA ARG A 251 -19.33 -1.08 0.45
C ARG A 251 -17.92 -0.57 0.62
N ALA A 252 -17.06 -1.33 1.29
CA ALA A 252 -15.63 -1.16 1.09
C ALA A 252 -14.97 -2.47 0.74
N ARG A 253 -13.93 -2.38 -0.08
CA ARG A 253 -13.10 -3.50 -0.54
C ARG A 253 -11.63 -3.19 -0.29
N VAL A 254 -10.82 -4.22 -0.26
CA VAL A 254 -9.36 -4.10 -0.23
C VAL A 254 -8.81 -4.41 -1.61
N LEU A 255 -8.00 -3.51 -2.17
CA LEU A 255 -7.13 -3.74 -3.31
C LEU A 255 -5.70 -3.92 -2.80
N HIS A 256 -5.22 -5.15 -2.87
CA HIS A 256 -3.82 -5.47 -2.65
C HIS A 256 -3.04 -5.35 -3.96
N ILE A 257 -1.95 -4.57 -3.96
CA ILE A 257 -1.07 -4.38 -5.12
C ILE A 257 0.35 -4.81 -4.75
N ALA A 258 0.93 -5.74 -5.50
CA ALA A 258 2.32 -6.14 -5.34
C ALA A 258 3.02 -6.38 -6.69
N PRO A 259 4.34 -6.11 -6.84
CA PRO A 259 5.05 -6.47 -8.06
C PRO A 259 5.03 -7.99 -8.26
N SER A 260 4.73 -8.47 -9.47
CA SER A 260 4.74 -9.92 -9.77
C SER A 260 6.12 -10.56 -9.56
N CYS A 261 7.18 -9.77 -9.74
CA CYS A 261 8.56 -10.17 -9.52
C CYS A 261 8.95 -10.32 -8.03
N ASN A 262 8.13 -9.84 -7.07
CA ASN A 262 8.38 -10.02 -5.64
C ASN A 262 7.78 -11.34 -5.12
N THR A 263 8.36 -12.47 -5.52
CA THR A 263 7.92 -13.80 -5.05
C THR A 263 8.15 -14.02 -3.55
N ALA A 264 9.09 -13.28 -2.93
CA ALA A 264 9.39 -13.40 -1.51
C ALA A 264 8.22 -12.93 -0.61
N PHE A 265 7.39 -12.02 -1.10
CA PHE A 265 6.16 -11.59 -0.42
C PHE A 265 5.10 -12.70 -0.36
N GLN A 266 5.05 -13.58 -1.38
CA GLN A 266 3.97 -14.56 -1.54
C GLN A 266 4.02 -15.70 -0.50
N ALA A 267 5.07 -15.78 0.32
CA ALA A 267 5.26 -16.85 1.29
C ALA A 267 4.10 -16.96 2.31
N VAL A 268 3.62 -18.19 2.52
CA VAL A 268 2.67 -18.52 3.60
C VAL A 268 3.44 -18.63 4.92
N THR A 269 3.51 -17.52 5.64
CA THR A 269 4.38 -17.37 6.83
C THR A 269 3.78 -17.98 8.11
N ALA A 270 2.46 -17.89 8.28
CA ALA A 270 1.74 -18.42 9.43
C ALA A 270 1.79 -19.96 9.44
N PRO A 271 2.36 -20.61 10.49
CA PRO A 271 2.51 -22.06 10.54
C PRO A 271 1.19 -22.82 10.33
N ALA A 272 0.10 -22.40 10.97
CA ALA A 272 -1.22 -23.04 10.87
C ALA A 272 -1.88 -22.93 9.48
N LEU A 273 -1.34 -22.05 8.62
CA LEU A 273 -1.83 -21.84 7.26
C LEU A 273 -0.98 -22.55 6.20
N ARG A 274 0.18 -23.11 6.57
CA ARG A 274 1.02 -23.86 5.63
C ARG A 274 0.26 -25.07 5.09
N GLY A 275 0.39 -25.32 3.78
CA GLY A 275 -0.30 -26.41 3.09
C GLY A 275 -1.75 -26.09 2.68
N ARG A 276 -2.28 -24.90 3.00
CA ARG A 276 -3.64 -24.48 2.59
C ARG A 276 -3.70 -23.74 1.25
N GLY A 277 -2.56 -23.56 0.59
CA GLY A 277 -2.39 -22.86 -0.68
C GLY A 277 -0.92 -22.62 -0.99
N VAL A 278 -0.62 -22.15 -2.19
CA VAL A 278 0.77 -21.92 -2.63
C VAL A 278 1.23 -20.48 -2.40
N ALA A 279 0.30 -19.54 -2.24
CA ALA A 279 0.59 -18.12 -1.99
C ALA A 279 -0.28 -17.52 -0.87
N ALA A 280 0.28 -16.60 -0.08
CA ALA A 280 -0.43 -15.94 1.03
C ALA A 280 -1.72 -15.23 0.59
N VAL A 281 -1.73 -14.61 -0.59
CA VAL A 281 -2.89 -13.95 -1.20
C VAL A 281 -4.03 -14.94 -1.48
N GLU A 282 -3.69 -16.10 -2.04
CA GLU A 282 -4.65 -17.18 -2.34
C GLU A 282 -5.25 -17.71 -1.06
N VAL A 283 -4.41 -18.06 -0.08
CA VAL A 283 -4.84 -18.54 1.24
C VAL A 283 -5.75 -17.52 1.90
N TRP A 284 -5.36 -16.23 1.90
CA TRP A 284 -6.16 -15.17 2.51
C TRP A 284 -7.54 -15.06 1.86
N LYS A 285 -7.61 -14.98 0.53
CA LYS A 285 -8.88 -14.91 -0.21
C LYS A 285 -9.77 -16.12 0.08
N GLY A 286 -9.16 -17.31 0.18
CA GLY A 286 -9.82 -18.56 0.57
C GLY A 286 -10.33 -18.61 2.01
N MET A 287 -10.02 -17.64 2.86
CA MET A 287 -10.51 -17.53 4.23
C MET A 287 -11.64 -16.50 4.40
N LEU A 288 -11.91 -15.65 3.40
CA LEU A 288 -12.93 -14.60 3.50
C LEU A 288 -14.34 -15.15 3.32
N ALA A 289 -15.30 -14.52 4.02
CA ALA A 289 -16.73 -14.79 3.85
C ALA A 289 -17.25 -14.24 2.51
N GLN A 290 -16.70 -13.10 2.06
CA GLN A 290 -16.93 -12.50 0.74
C GLN A 290 -15.58 -12.33 0.02
N PRO A 291 -15.08 -13.37 -0.69
CA PRO A 291 -13.77 -13.33 -1.35
C PRO A 291 -13.60 -12.20 -2.37
N GLU A 292 -14.70 -11.67 -2.92
CA GLU A 292 -14.73 -10.57 -3.88
C GLU A 292 -14.54 -9.18 -3.24
N ASP A 293 -14.53 -9.08 -1.91
CA ASP A 293 -14.14 -7.86 -1.17
C ASP A 293 -12.61 -7.73 -1.04
N PHE A 294 -11.85 -8.71 -1.53
CA PHE A 294 -10.39 -8.67 -1.63
C PHE A 294 -9.96 -8.87 -3.08
N VAL A 295 -9.55 -7.78 -3.72
CA VAL A 295 -8.97 -7.76 -5.05
C VAL A 295 -7.45 -7.77 -4.90
N SER A 296 -6.77 -8.68 -5.60
CA SER A 296 -5.31 -8.70 -5.66
C SER A 296 -4.87 -8.51 -7.10
N ALA A 297 -3.96 -7.58 -7.33
CA ALA A 297 -3.42 -7.27 -8.64
C ALA A 297 -1.90 -7.08 -8.58
N THR A 298 -1.26 -7.24 -9.73
CA THR A 298 0.16 -6.92 -9.89
C THR A 298 0.32 -5.43 -10.13
N THR A 299 1.48 -4.85 -9.75
CA THR A 299 1.78 -3.46 -10.13
C THR A 299 1.72 -3.26 -11.65
N ALA A 300 2.21 -4.23 -12.42
CA ALA A 300 2.12 -4.23 -13.88
C ALA A 300 0.67 -4.34 -14.40
N GLY A 301 -0.17 -5.16 -13.78
CA GLY A 301 -1.58 -5.30 -14.15
C GLY A 301 -2.41 -4.05 -13.91
N VAL A 302 -2.06 -3.23 -12.90
CA VAL A 302 -2.73 -1.96 -12.63
C VAL A 302 -2.14 -0.83 -13.49
N PHE A 303 -0.81 -0.67 -13.52
CA PHE A 303 -0.17 0.52 -14.07
C PHE A 303 0.56 0.27 -15.40
N GLY A 304 0.90 -0.96 -15.73
CA GLY A 304 1.68 -1.32 -16.93
C GLY A 304 0.95 -0.91 -18.21
N ALA A 305 -0.34 -1.23 -18.30
CA ALA A 305 -1.20 -0.93 -19.45
C ALA A 305 -1.84 0.48 -19.41
N PHE A 306 -1.55 1.31 -18.39
CA PHE A 306 -2.13 2.66 -18.31
C PHE A 306 -1.65 3.53 -19.48
N ASP A 307 -2.59 3.98 -20.31
CA ASP A 307 -2.32 4.84 -21.46
C ASP A 307 -2.20 6.31 -21.04
N ALA A 308 -0.98 6.70 -20.66
CA ALA A 308 -0.66 8.10 -20.37
C ALA A 308 -0.76 9.02 -21.62
N GLY A 309 -0.87 8.48 -22.83
CA GLY A 309 -1.09 9.26 -24.06
C GLY A 309 -2.43 10.01 -24.04
N ARG A 310 -3.45 9.42 -23.41
CA ARG A 310 -4.76 10.03 -23.16
C ARG A 310 -4.74 11.11 -22.07
N HIS A 311 -3.65 11.19 -21.30
CA HIS A 311 -3.49 12.09 -20.15
C HIS A 311 -2.20 12.90 -20.26
N PRO A 312 -2.14 13.96 -21.11
CA PRO A 312 -0.90 14.70 -21.37
C PRO A 312 -0.18 15.21 -20.10
N ALA A 313 -0.94 15.57 -19.06
CA ALA A 313 -0.42 16.01 -17.77
C ALA A 313 0.36 14.93 -16.99
N LEU A 314 0.30 13.66 -17.42
CA LEU A 314 0.97 12.53 -16.79
C LEU A 314 2.15 11.99 -17.63
N ARG A 315 2.54 12.66 -18.73
CA ARG A 315 3.65 12.19 -19.59
C ARG A 315 5.00 12.15 -18.86
N GLU A 316 5.35 13.23 -18.17
CA GLU A 316 6.62 13.29 -17.40
C GLU A 316 6.64 12.26 -16.28
N TRP A 317 5.51 12.11 -15.57
CA TRP A 317 5.35 11.07 -14.57
C TRP A 317 5.54 9.68 -15.16
N ARG A 318 4.93 9.39 -16.33
CA ARG A 318 5.05 8.09 -16.98
C ARG A 318 6.50 7.78 -17.36
N SER A 319 7.24 8.76 -17.89
CA SER A 319 8.68 8.61 -18.17
C SER A 319 9.44 8.30 -16.89
N TYR A 320 9.21 9.09 -15.83
CA TYR A 320 9.85 8.92 -14.54
C TYR A 320 9.61 7.53 -13.94
N VAL A 321 8.36 7.07 -13.89
CA VAL A 321 8.02 5.74 -13.35
C VAL A 321 8.57 4.63 -14.24
N GLY A 322 8.57 4.80 -15.56
CA GLY A 322 9.18 3.85 -16.49
C GLY A 322 10.69 3.69 -16.27
N GLU A 323 11.41 4.80 -16.15
CA GLU A 323 12.86 4.79 -15.92
C GLU A 323 13.23 4.27 -14.53
N ARG A 324 12.48 4.71 -13.51
CA ARG A 324 12.81 4.39 -12.11
C ARG A 324 12.28 3.05 -11.66
N TYR A 325 11.06 2.70 -12.04
CA TYR A 325 10.30 1.55 -11.56
C TYR A 325 9.86 0.61 -12.70
N GLY A 326 10.56 0.63 -13.84
CA GLY A 326 10.20 -0.18 -15.01
C GLY A 326 10.09 -1.68 -14.71
N SER A 327 10.86 -2.19 -13.75
CA SER A 327 10.79 -3.57 -13.25
C SER A 327 9.47 -3.93 -12.56
N LEU A 328 8.71 -2.95 -12.07
CA LEU A 328 7.40 -3.14 -11.45
C LEU A 328 6.27 -3.07 -12.49
N LEU A 329 6.53 -2.43 -13.65
CA LEU A 329 5.55 -2.20 -14.71
C LEU A 329 5.52 -3.30 -15.77
N ALA A 330 6.54 -4.17 -15.80
CA ALA A 330 6.59 -5.34 -16.66
C ALA A 330 6.06 -6.57 -15.93
N GLU A 331 5.23 -7.37 -16.61
CA GLU A 331 4.89 -8.69 -16.09
C GLU A 331 6.10 -9.61 -16.14
N THR A 332 6.23 -10.44 -15.11
CA THR A 332 7.24 -11.51 -15.12
C THR A 332 6.61 -12.69 -15.83
N ALA A 333 7.27 -13.26 -16.84
CA ALA A 333 6.82 -14.52 -17.44
C ALA A 333 6.75 -15.59 -16.34
N ALA A 334 5.59 -16.26 -16.24
CA ALA A 334 5.32 -17.30 -15.25
C ALA A 334 6.19 -18.54 -15.48
#